data_AF-A0A2G8LAA9-F1
#
_entry.id   AF-A0A2G8LAA9-F1
#
_cell.length_a   1.000
_cell.length_b   1.000
_cell.length_c   1.000
_cell.angle_alpha   90.00
_cell.angle_beta   90.00
_cell.angle_gamma   90.00
#
_symmetry.space_group_name_H-M   'P 1'
#
loop_
_entity.id
_entity.type
_entity.pdbx_description
1 polymer ?
#
loop_
_entity_poly.entity_id
_entity_poly.type
_entity_poly.pdbx_seq_one_letter_code
_entity_poly.pdbx_strand_id
1 'polypeptide(L)'
;MNCNLVLQYMCQEEPGSNEDDDIRNGQTTDTQNYNQLNNFNENVNQANNRERNSVEDNRGLHEPFKFYDNCYARERNQGLFTADQNLQTNNNGYSSAIYTRQNPNGNRRGYECPEERDYYPYWHGSPWKDMAIMVGNLSQCEYYQTESFNVQSKYECVEYFDNAGNPPRAYSRWNNQADCEENDGDWMEFYNFLEKADALTTQAACENENGVDGVRYIWGRPYREITEQCLVALDAPDCMEAPWSRDNHLGNSRGGQPSRYTWTIPKFPSNNLMRCAMRLRYNISTDDYDPMNTNASQNQDVETGQVSPVQQNPYVDIGADNVPLRLASTPHSTVVHSKTDPTPSY
;
A
#
# COMPACT_ATOMS: atom_id res chain seq x y z
N MET A 1 -20.61 6.64 -12.60
CA MET A 1 -19.18 6.31 -12.47
C MET A 1 -18.59 7.28 -11.49
N ASN A 2 -18.09 6.76 -10.37
CA ASN A 2 -17.42 7.55 -9.35
C ASN A 2 -15.92 7.28 -9.47
N CYS A 3 -15.10 8.32 -9.33
CA CYS A 3 -13.66 8.21 -9.42
C CYS A 3 -13.04 8.89 -8.21
N ASN A 4 -12.29 8.11 -7.43
CA ASN A 4 -11.44 8.63 -6.37
C ASN A 4 -10.00 8.65 -6.89
N LEU A 5 -9.33 9.80 -6.80
CA LEU A 5 -7.93 9.96 -7.15
C LEU A 5 -7.08 10.02 -5.88
N VAL A 6 -6.03 9.22 -5.79
CA VAL A 6 -5.07 9.29 -4.69
C VAL A 6 -3.72 9.69 -5.25
N LEU A 7 -3.18 10.80 -4.75
CA LEU A 7 -1.85 11.30 -5.09
C LEU A 7 -0.89 10.95 -3.97
N GLN A 8 0.21 10.28 -4.31
CA GLN A 8 1.18 9.81 -3.34
C GLN A 8 2.61 10.02 -3.81
N TYR A 9 3.53 10.09 -2.85
CA TYR A 9 4.95 10.22 -3.12
C TYR A 9 5.77 9.34 -2.20
N MET A 10 6.99 9.03 -2.62
CA MET A 10 8.01 8.37 -1.82
C MET A 10 9.31 9.12 -2.03
N CYS A 11 10.10 9.34 -0.98
CA CYS A 11 11.39 10.01 -1.07
C CYS A 11 12.46 9.23 -0.32
N GLN A 12 13.69 9.35 -0.78
CA GLN A 12 14.91 8.86 -0.15
C GLN A 12 15.96 9.96 -0.22
N GLU A 13 16.89 9.96 0.73
CA GLU A 13 18.06 10.87 0.69
C GLU A 13 18.94 10.57 -0.53
N GLU A 14 19.61 11.58 -1.07
CA GLU A 14 20.55 11.47 -2.19
C GLU A 14 21.97 11.95 -1.78
N PRO A 15 23.02 11.10 -1.95
CA PRO A 15 22.97 9.73 -2.46
C PRO A 15 22.24 8.80 -1.49
N GLY A 16 21.56 7.80 -2.05
CA GLY A 16 20.88 6.82 -1.22
C GLY A 16 21.90 5.91 -0.52
N SER A 17 21.41 5.14 0.45
CA SER A 17 22.25 4.30 1.30
C SER A 17 22.62 2.96 0.68
N ASN A 18 21.89 2.52 -0.36
CA ASN A 18 22.04 1.19 -0.95
C ASN A 18 21.54 1.19 -2.40
N GLU A 19 22.42 0.93 -3.36
CA GLU A 19 22.06 0.87 -4.79
C GLU A 19 20.93 -0.13 -5.10
N ASP A 20 20.78 -1.19 -4.29
CA ASP A 20 19.71 -2.18 -4.43
C ASP A 20 18.32 -1.65 -3.98
N ASP A 21 18.27 -0.55 -3.22
CA ASP A 21 17.02 0.06 -2.71
C ASP A 21 16.79 1.49 -3.23
N ASP A 22 17.77 2.09 -3.90
CA ASP A 22 17.73 3.47 -4.37
C ASP A 22 16.74 3.68 -5.53
N ILE A 23 15.82 4.64 -5.35
CA ILE A 23 14.89 5.09 -6.38
C ILE A 23 15.66 5.52 -7.63
N ARG A 24 15.24 5.05 -8.80
CA ARG A 24 15.87 5.38 -10.09
C ARG A 24 14.94 5.14 -11.27
N ASN A 25 15.19 5.87 -12.37
CA ASN A 25 14.46 5.72 -13.63
C ASN A 25 14.90 4.49 -14.44
N GLY A 26 16.13 4.01 -14.23
CA GLY A 26 16.74 2.97 -15.05
C GLY A 26 17.24 3.47 -16.42
N GLN A 27 17.98 2.60 -17.11
CA GLN A 27 18.50 2.79 -18.46
C GLN A 27 17.70 1.96 -19.49
N THR A 28 16.96 0.95 -19.05
CA THR A 28 16.10 0.11 -19.88
C THR A 28 14.63 0.17 -19.45
N THR A 29 13.75 -0.36 -20.30
CA THR A 29 12.29 -0.45 -20.02
C THR A 29 11.88 -1.83 -19.47
N ASP A 30 12.86 -2.68 -19.18
CA ASP A 30 12.60 -4.01 -18.64
C ASP A 30 12.12 -3.91 -17.18
N THR A 31 11.19 -4.78 -16.81
CA THR A 31 10.77 -4.92 -15.41
C THR A 31 11.90 -5.52 -14.59
N GLN A 32 12.12 -5.08 -13.36
CA GLN A 32 13.08 -5.71 -12.44
C GLN A 32 12.92 -7.23 -12.38
N ASN A 33 13.97 -8.01 -12.12
CA ASN A 33 13.81 -9.46 -11.93
C ASN A 33 13.07 -9.75 -10.61
N TYR A 34 12.66 -10.98 -10.36
CA TYR A 34 12.16 -11.38 -9.04
C TYR A 34 12.34 -12.88 -8.87
N ASN A 35 13.28 -13.25 -8.00
CA ASN A 35 13.45 -14.62 -7.57
C ASN A 35 12.42 -14.92 -6.47
N GLN A 36 11.41 -15.72 -6.82
CA GLN A 36 10.28 -16.05 -5.94
C GLN A 36 10.72 -16.75 -4.66
N LEU A 37 10.08 -16.38 -3.55
CA LEU A 37 10.25 -17.05 -2.27
C LEU A 37 9.54 -18.43 -2.32
N ASN A 38 10.32 -19.50 -2.46
CA ASN A 38 9.77 -20.86 -2.65
C ASN A 38 9.41 -21.57 -1.33
N ASN A 39 10.01 -21.14 -0.22
CA ASN A 39 9.68 -21.58 1.13
C ASN A 39 10.23 -20.55 2.13
N PHE A 40 9.77 -20.64 3.38
CA PHE A 40 10.20 -19.78 4.48
C PHE A 40 11.47 -20.26 5.20
N ASN A 41 12.23 -21.19 4.62
CA ASN A 41 13.43 -21.78 5.21
C ASN A 41 14.72 -21.20 4.61
N GLU A 42 14.71 -19.94 4.17
CA GLU A 42 15.94 -19.25 3.79
C GLU A 42 16.61 -18.61 5.02
N ASN A 43 17.93 -18.57 5.03
CA ASN A 43 18.69 -17.79 6.00
C ASN A 43 18.97 -16.37 5.48
N VAL A 44 19.50 -15.50 6.35
CA VAL A 44 19.82 -14.09 6.05
C VAL A 44 20.64 -13.92 4.76
N ASN A 45 21.66 -14.75 4.56
CA ASN A 45 22.52 -14.65 3.37
C ASN A 45 21.77 -15.04 2.09
N GLN A 46 20.89 -16.04 2.17
CA GLN A 46 20.07 -16.45 1.05
C GLN A 46 19.05 -15.36 0.69
N ALA A 47 18.38 -14.76 1.68
CA ALA A 47 17.47 -13.63 1.48
C ALA A 47 18.17 -12.43 0.82
N ASN A 48 19.34 -12.03 1.34
CA ASN A 48 20.13 -10.94 0.78
C ASN A 48 20.62 -11.24 -0.65
N ASN A 49 21.02 -12.48 -0.93
CA ASN A 49 21.40 -12.87 -2.27
C ASN A 49 20.20 -12.87 -3.23
N ARG A 50 19.00 -13.16 -2.75
CA ARG A 50 17.77 -13.14 -3.57
C ARG A 50 17.44 -11.73 -4.02
N GLU A 51 17.56 -10.75 -3.12
CA GLU A 51 17.45 -9.32 -3.42
C GLU A 51 18.51 -8.89 -4.44
N ARG A 52 19.80 -9.08 -4.13
CA ARG A 52 20.92 -8.67 -4.99
C ARG A 52 20.87 -9.28 -6.39
N ASN A 53 20.42 -10.53 -6.51
CA ASN A 53 20.29 -11.21 -7.81
C ASN A 53 18.99 -10.87 -8.54
N SER A 54 18.08 -10.10 -7.93
CA SER A 54 16.82 -9.67 -8.55
C SER A 54 16.84 -8.20 -8.94
N VAL A 55 17.54 -7.37 -8.17
CA VAL A 55 17.61 -5.92 -8.40
C VAL A 55 18.72 -5.61 -9.40
N GLU A 56 18.33 -5.10 -10.56
CA GLU A 56 19.25 -4.65 -11.61
C GLU A 56 19.42 -3.13 -11.55
N ASP A 57 20.65 -2.65 -11.53
CA ASP A 57 21.02 -1.23 -11.48
C ASP A 57 20.53 -0.44 -12.71
N ASN A 58 20.48 -1.10 -13.87
CA ASN A 58 20.09 -0.53 -15.15
C ASN A 58 18.57 -0.50 -15.39
N ARG A 59 17.74 -0.94 -14.44
CA ARG A 59 16.27 -0.91 -14.53
C ARG A 59 15.67 0.08 -13.54
N GLY A 60 14.47 0.57 -13.86
CA GLY A 60 13.73 1.47 -12.96
C GLY A 60 13.40 0.79 -11.64
N LEU A 61 13.52 1.54 -10.54
CA LEU A 61 13.15 1.12 -9.20
C LEU A 61 12.37 2.27 -8.54
N HIS A 62 11.08 2.05 -8.31
CA HIS A 62 10.23 3.02 -7.61
C HIS A 62 9.74 2.49 -6.25
N GLU A 63 9.79 1.17 -6.04
CA GLU A 63 9.40 0.50 -4.81
C GLU A 63 10.49 -0.53 -4.48
N PRO A 64 10.89 -0.69 -3.20
CA PRO A 64 11.98 -1.60 -2.83
C PRO A 64 11.63 -3.07 -3.10
N PHE A 65 12.63 -3.89 -3.42
CA PHE A 65 12.46 -5.35 -3.60
C PHE A 65 11.75 -5.98 -2.41
N LYS A 66 12.21 -5.66 -1.20
CA LYS A 66 11.67 -6.23 0.02
C LYS A 66 10.19 -5.90 0.21
N PHE A 67 9.67 -4.79 -0.35
CA PHE A 67 8.26 -4.38 -0.20
C PHE A 67 7.37 -5.34 -0.98
N TYR A 68 7.73 -5.61 -2.23
CA TYR A 68 7.08 -6.63 -3.04
C TYR A 68 7.24 -8.03 -2.44
N ASP A 69 8.42 -8.32 -1.89
CA ASP A 69 8.69 -9.63 -1.32
C ASP A 69 7.81 -9.95 -0.10
N ASN A 70 7.62 -8.96 0.77
CA ASN A 70 6.64 -9.01 1.85
C ASN A 70 5.23 -9.24 1.29
N CYS A 71 4.82 -8.51 0.26
CA CYS A 71 3.51 -8.70 -0.39
C CYS A 71 3.34 -10.09 -1.02
N TYR A 72 4.40 -10.68 -1.57
CA TYR A 72 4.36 -12.03 -2.14
C TYR A 72 4.24 -13.12 -1.06
N ALA A 73 4.87 -12.92 0.09
CA ALA A 73 4.85 -13.81 1.24
C ALA A 73 3.58 -13.67 2.08
N ARG A 74 3.05 -12.46 2.24
CA ARG A 74 1.90 -12.17 3.10
C ARG A 74 0.65 -12.79 2.53
N GLU A 75 -0.07 -13.54 3.35
CA GLU A 75 -1.39 -14.04 3.00
C GLU A 75 -2.33 -12.85 2.78
N ARG A 76 -3.10 -12.88 1.68
CA ARG A 76 -4.00 -11.78 1.37
C ARG A 76 -5.05 -11.60 2.46
N ASN A 77 -5.63 -10.42 2.58
CA ASN A 77 -6.78 -10.25 3.47
C ASN A 77 -8.00 -10.99 2.87
N GLN A 78 -8.40 -12.08 3.52
CA GLN A 78 -9.52 -12.90 3.07
C GLN A 78 -10.88 -12.21 3.24
N GLY A 79 -10.95 -11.11 3.99
CA GLY A 79 -12.14 -10.24 4.11
C GLY A 79 -12.39 -9.35 2.89
N LEU A 80 -11.47 -9.25 1.94
CA LEU A 80 -11.63 -8.42 0.75
C LEU A 80 -12.57 -9.04 -0.27
N PHE A 81 -13.37 -8.20 -0.89
CA PHE A 81 -14.26 -8.58 -1.98
C PHE A 81 -13.48 -8.96 -3.24
N THR A 82 -13.68 -10.19 -3.72
CA THR A 82 -13.09 -10.75 -4.93
C THR A 82 -14.12 -11.01 -6.02
N ALA A 83 -15.39 -10.71 -5.77
CA ALA A 83 -16.50 -10.96 -6.68
C ALA A 83 -16.60 -12.45 -7.05
N ASP A 84 -16.49 -12.77 -8.34
CA ASP A 84 -16.51 -14.11 -8.94
C ASP A 84 -15.11 -14.63 -9.30
N GLN A 85 -14.05 -13.90 -8.90
CA GLN A 85 -12.68 -14.24 -9.29
C GLN A 85 -12.14 -15.40 -8.46
N ASN A 86 -11.65 -16.43 -9.15
CA ASN A 86 -10.86 -17.51 -8.57
C ASN A 86 -9.39 -17.09 -8.51
N LEU A 87 -8.95 -16.66 -7.33
CA LEU A 87 -7.58 -16.21 -7.10
C LEU A 87 -6.61 -17.40 -7.04
N GLN A 88 -5.44 -17.22 -7.64
CA GLN A 88 -4.37 -18.22 -7.60
C GLN A 88 -3.68 -18.26 -6.23
N THR A 89 -2.84 -19.28 -6.04
CA THR A 89 -1.94 -19.43 -4.89
C THR A 89 -0.49 -19.19 -5.30
N ASN A 90 0.32 -18.67 -4.38
CA ASN A 90 1.76 -18.55 -4.57
C ASN A 90 2.46 -19.92 -4.45
N ASN A 91 3.79 -19.94 -4.59
CA ASN A 91 4.58 -21.17 -4.49
C ASN A 91 4.56 -21.78 -3.07
N ASN A 92 4.08 -21.05 -2.08
CA ASN A 92 3.96 -21.48 -0.69
C ASN A 92 2.58 -22.06 -0.37
N GLY A 93 1.68 -22.17 -1.36
CA GLY A 93 0.43 -22.94 -1.25
C GLY A 93 -0.80 -22.18 -0.73
N TYR A 94 -0.75 -20.85 -0.65
CA TYR A 94 -1.89 -20.00 -0.27
C TYR A 94 -1.99 -18.77 -1.18
N SER A 95 -3.14 -18.10 -1.16
CA SER A 95 -3.34 -16.87 -1.93
C SER A 95 -2.72 -15.69 -1.18
N SER A 96 -1.58 -15.20 -1.66
CA SER A 96 -0.89 -14.05 -1.09
C SER A 96 -1.42 -12.70 -1.59
N ALA A 97 -0.97 -11.60 -0.97
CA ALA A 97 -1.38 -10.23 -1.27
C ALA A 97 -1.02 -9.75 -2.71
N ILE A 98 -0.37 -10.59 -3.53
CA ILE A 98 -0.23 -10.33 -4.97
C ILE A 98 -1.45 -10.73 -5.80
N TYR A 99 -2.36 -11.52 -5.21
CA TYR A 99 -3.60 -11.95 -5.87
C TYR A 99 -4.79 -11.15 -5.37
N THR A 100 -5.34 -10.35 -6.27
CA THR A 100 -6.50 -9.50 -6.01
C THR A 100 -7.56 -9.73 -7.07
N ARG A 101 -8.74 -9.12 -6.91
CA ARG A 101 -9.78 -9.14 -7.96
C ARG A 101 -9.26 -8.61 -9.31
N GLN A 102 -8.42 -7.57 -9.31
CA GLN A 102 -7.86 -6.98 -10.53
C GLN A 102 -6.61 -7.71 -11.03
N ASN A 103 -5.97 -8.50 -10.17
CA ASN A 103 -4.78 -9.27 -10.49
C ASN A 103 -4.89 -10.75 -10.06
N PRO A 104 -5.89 -11.50 -10.55
CA PRO A 104 -6.16 -12.86 -10.06
C PRO A 104 -5.03 -13.85 -10.38
N ASN A 105 -4.23 -13.53 -11.41
CA ASN A 105 -3.09 -14.34 -11.87
C ASN A 105 -1.74 -13.89 -11.28
N GLY A 106 -1.70 -12.82 -10.47
CA GLY A 106 -0.46 -12.34 -9.86
C GLY A 106 0.56 -11.78 -10.86
N ASN A 107 0.09 -11.14 -11.95
CA ASN A 107 0.98 -10.51 -12.92
C ASN A 107 1.75 -9.36 -12.25
N ARG A 108 3.08 -9.35 -12.43
CA ARG A 108 3.95 -8.39 -11.77
C ARG A 108 4.22 -7.14 -12.61
N ARG A 109 4.24 -5.98 -11.96
CA ARG A 109 4.60 -4.67 -12.51
C ARG A 109 5.64 -4.02 -11.61
N GLY A 110 6.91 -4.23 -11.92
CA GLY A 110 8.00 -3.81 -11.02
C GLY A 110 7.95 -4.55 -9.68
N TYR A 111 7.99 -3.78 -8.60
CA TYR A 111 7.84 -4.24 -7.22
C TYR A 111 6.58 -3.64 -6.55
N GLU A 112 5.56 -3.34 -7.35
CA GLU A 112 4.26 -2.90 -6.87
C GLU A 112 3.52 -4.03 -6.17
N CYS A 113 3.01 -3.78 -4.96
CA CYS A 113 2.13 -4.69 -4.25
C CYS A 113 0.68 -4.53 -4.74
N PRO A 114 0.08 -5.53 -5.42
CA PRO A 114 -1.26 -5.43 -5.98
C PRO A 114 -2.37 -5.13 -4.96
N GLU A 115 -2.32 -5.74 -3.78
CA GLU A 115 -3.31 -5.48 -2.74
C GLU A 115 -3.21 -4.04 -2.20
N GLU A 116 -2.00 -3.52 -2.01
CA GLU A 116 -1.77 -2.11 -1.62
C GLU A 116 -2.22 -1.15 -2.73
N ARG A 117 -2.10 -1.53 -4.01
CA ARG A 117 -2.60 -0.77 -5.15
C ARG A 117 -4.12 -0.75 -5.22
N ASP A 118 -4.75 -1.91 -5.16
CA ASP A 118 -6.15 -2.10 -5.50
C ASP A 118 -7.10 -1.67 -4.36
N TYR A 119 -6.61 -1.72 -3.11
CA TYR A 119 -7.41 -1.41 -1.93
C TYR A 119 -6.77 -0.26 -1.14
N TYR A 120 -7.47 0.86 -1.09
CA TYR A 120 -7.05 2.07 -0.39
C TYR A 120 -8.21 2.56 0.49
N PRO A 121 -8.00 3.03 1.73
CA PRO A 121 -6.73 3.04 2.48
C PRO A 121 -6.20 1.63 2.70
N TYR A 122 -4.88 1.47 2.64
CA TYR A 122 -4.27 0.16 2.86
C TYR A 122 -4.18 -0.14 4.35
N TRP A 123 -4.51 -1.38 4.76
CA TRP A 123 -4.53 -1.78 6.18
C TRP A 123 -3.16 -2.24 6.71
N HIS A 124 -2.18 -2.42 5.84
CA HIS A 124 -0.78 -2.61 6.23
C HIS A 124 0.06 -1.38 5.88
N GLY A 125 1.32 -1.38 6.28
CA GLY A 125 2.24 -0.30 5.96
C GLY A 125 2.53 -0.24 4.46
N SER A 126 2.87 0.96 4.00
CA SER A 126 3.26 1.27 2.62
C SER A 126 4.40 2.28 2.65
N PRO A 127 5.38 2.20 1.73
CA PRO A 127 6.44 3.19 1.67
C PRO A 127 5.96 4.53 1.09
N TRP A 128 4.75 4.55 0.53
CA TRP A 128 4.12 5.72 -0.05
C TRP A 128 3.49 6.62 1.03
N LYS A 129 3.56 7.92 0.77
CA LYS A 129 3.04 8.99 1.60
C LYS A 129 1.89 9.66 0.85
N ASP A 130 0.77 9.83 1.53
CA ASP A 130 -0.41 10.42 0.90
C ASP A 130 -0.25 11.94 0.82
N MET A 131 -0.41 12.52 -0.37
CA MET A 131 -0.44 13.98 -0.58
C MET A 131 -1.87 14.49 -0.54
N ALA A 132 -2.72 13.90 -1.38
CA ALA A 132 -4.10 14.31 -1.53
C ALA A 132 -4.98 13.14 -1.99
N ILE A 133 -6.20 13.11 -1.47
CA ILE A 133 -7.29 12.26 -1.94
C ILE A 133 -8.37 13.16 -2.53
N MET A 134 -8.67 12.97 -3.81
CA MET A 134 -9.79 13.63 -4.46
C MET A 134 -10.95 12.65 -4.54
N VAL A 135 -12.01 12.92 -3.80
CA VAL A 135 -13.14 11.99 -3.63
C VAL A 135 -14.35 12.42 -4.43
N GLY A 136 -15.14 11.45 -4.91
CA GLY A 136 -16.46 11.72 -5.48
C GLY A 136 -17.49 12.14 -4.42
N ASN A 137 -17.28 11.81 -3.14
CA ASN A 137 -18.15 12.18 -2.04
C ASN A 137 -17.32 12.71 -0.85
N LEU A 138 -17.46 14.00 -0.55
CA LEU A 138 -16.74 14.68 0.54
C LEU A 138 -17.02 14.09 1.93
N SER A 139 -18.14 13.38 2.14
CA SER A 139 -18.39 12.72 3.42
C SER A 139 -17.39 11.60 3.74
N GLN A 140 -16.62 11.15 2.74
CA GLN A 140 -15.58 10.13 2.92
C GLN A 140 -14.23 10.72 3.35
N CYS A 141 -14.07 12.05 3.33
CA CYS A 141 -12.78 12.68 3.60
C CYS A 141 -12.24 12.37 5.00
N GLU A 142 -13.10 12.46 6.02
CA GLU A 142 -12.69 12.15 7.39
C GLU A 142 -12.12 10.73 7.49
N TYR A 143 -12.84 9.75 6.94
CA TYR A 143 -12.39 8.36 6.89
C TYR A 143 -11.04 8.21 6.19
N TYR A 144 -10.85 8.80 5.00
CA TYR A 144 -9.58 8.69 4.28
C TYR A 144 -8.41 9.35 5.01
N GLN A 145 -8.65 10.51 5.61
CA GLN A 145 -7.62 11.25 6.34
C GLN A 145 -7.21 10.54 7.62
N THR A 146 -8.17 9.95 8.35
CA THR A 146 -7.88 9.22 9.59
C THR A 146 -7.24 7.87 9.32
N GLU A 147 -7.63 7.16 8.26
CA GLU A 147 -7.12 5.82 7.96
C GLU A 147 -5.82 5.83 7.14
N SER A 148 -5.41 7.00 6.64
CA SER A 148 -4.13 7.17 5.95
C SER A 148 -2.96 6.75 6.85
N PHE A 149 -1.99 6.05 6.26
CA PHE A 149 -0.78 5.65 6.99
C PHE A 149 0.08 6.85 7.42
N ASN A 150 -0.15 8.04 6.87
CA ASN A 150 0.47 9.27 7.37
C ASN A 150 0.05 9.59 8.82
N VAL A 151 -1.16 9.18 9.22
CA VAL A 151 -1.80 9.56 10.50
C VAL A 151 -1.96 8.37 11.43
N GLN A 152 -2.47 7.25 10.90
CA GLN A 152 -2.70 6.03 11.67
C GLN A 152 -1.57 5.05 11.44
N SER A 153 -0.90 4.67 12.52
CA SER A 153 0.08 3.58 12.53
C SER A 153 -0.56 2.27 12.04
N LYS A 154 0.27 1.38 11.49
CA LYS A 154 -0.17 0.07 11.01
C LYS A 154 0.65 -1.01 11.67
N TYR A 155 0.01 -2.14 11.93
CA TYR A 155 0.67 -3.29 12.54
C TYR A 155 1.05 -4.31 11.47
N GLU A 156 2.19 -4.96 11.68
CA GLU A 156 2.64 -6.08 10.85
C GLU A 156 3.27 -7.16 11.73
N CYS A 157 3.18 -8.41 11.25
CA CYS A 157 3.87 -9.52 11.88
C CYS A 157 5.37 -9.47 11.55
N VAL A 158 6.21 -9.55 12.58
CA VAL A 158 7.66 -9.64 12.47
C VAL A 158 8.10 -11.05 12.84
N GLU A 159 8.62 -11.76 11.85
CA GLU A 159 9.24 -13.07 12.03
C GLU A 159 10.77 -12.95 11.96
N TYR A 160 11.49 -13.95 12.49
CA TYR A 160 12.96 -13.94 12.55
C TYR A 160 13.58 -15.10 11.78
N PHE A 161 14.81 -14.91 11.29
CA PHE A 161 15.53 -15.98 10.59
C PHE A 161 16.00 -17.10 11.51
N ASP A 162 16.22 -16.80 12.79
CA ASP A 162 16.59 -17.76 13.80
C ASP A 162 15.77 -17.60 15.08
N ASN A 163 15.82 -18.62 15.93
CA ASN A 163 15.14 -18.62 17.22
C ASN A 163 15.85 -17.72 18.25
N ALA A 164 16.99 -17.10 17.89
CA ALA A 164 17.67 -16.11 18.72
C ALA A 164 17.10 -14.69 18.51
N GLY A 165 16.08 -14.57 17.64
CA GLY A 165 15.35 -13.34 17.41
C GLY A 165 16.12 -12.32 16.58
N ASN A 166 17.17 -12.73 15.84
CA ASN A 166 17.97 -11.78 15.07
C ASN A 166 18.64 -12.40 13.84
N PRO A 167 18.59 -11.74 12.66
CA PRO A 167 17.86 -10.52 12.34
C PRO A 167 16.37 -10.80 12.00
N PRO A 168 15.51 -9.76 12.03
CA PRO A 168 14.14 -9.88 11.54
C PRO A 168 14.12 -10.17 10.04
N ARG A 169 13.11 -10.91 9.61
CA ARG A 169 12.79 -11.12 8.20
C ARG A 169 12.13 -9.86 7.64
N ALA A 170 12.34 -9.61 6.36
CA ALA A 170 11.70 -8.49 5.67
C ALA A 170 10.25 -8.79 5.25
N TYR A 171 9.78 -10.02 5.48
CA TYR A 171 8.49 -10.56 5.10
C TYR A 171 7.90 -11.41 6.22
N SER A 172 6.58 -11.52 6.24
CA SER A 172 5.85 -12.49 7.04
C SER A 172 4.67 -13.03 6.24
N ARG A 173 4.24 -14.26 6.53
CA ARG A 173 2.98 -14.78 6.01
C ARG A 173 1.77 -14.12 6.68
N TRP A 174 1.88 -13.85 7.98
CA TRP A 174 0.73 -13.59 8.84
C TRP A 174 0.34 -12.11 8.77
N ASN A 175 -0.96 -11.88 8.56
CA ASN A 175 -1.52 -10.54 8.35
C ASN A 175 -2.43 -10.08 9.50
N ASN A 176 -2.50 -10.85 10.58
CA ASN A 176 -3.26 -10.56 11.78
C ASN A 176 -2.48 -10.99 13.03
N GLN A 177 -2.85 -10.41 14.18
CA GLN A 177 -2.15 -10.62 15.44
C GLN A 177 -2.20 -12.08 15.89
N ALA A 178 -3.39 -12.69 15.87
CA ALA A 178 -3.60 -14.04 16.37
C ALA A 178 -2.71 -15.07 15.64
N ASP A 179 -2.73 -15.07 14.31
CA ASP A 179 -1.91 -16.00 13.53
C ASP A 179 -0.41 -15.66 13.65
N CYS A 180 -0.05 -14.40 13.82
CA CYS A 180 1.34 -13.99 14.04
C CYS A 180 1.90 -14.58 15.35
N GLU A 181 1.19 -14.36 16.45
CA GLU A 181 1.59 -14.80 17.79
C GLU A 181 1.54 -16.34 17.92
N GLU A 182 0.57 -17.00 17.28
CA GLU A 182 0.49 -18.48 17.24
C GLU A 182 1.70 -19.11 16.53
N ASN A 183 2.38 -18.35 15.67
CA ASN A 183 3.54 -18.79 14.89
C ASN A 183 4.85 -18.12 15.35
N ASP A 184 4.94 -17.76 16.64
CA ASP A 184 6.13 -17.19 17.28
C ASP A 184 6.63 -15.87 16.66
N GLY A 185 5.75 -15.15 15.95
CA GLY A 185 6.02 -13.81 15.43
C GLY A 185 5.64 -12.71 16.43
N ASP A 186 6.29 -11.55 16.29
CA ASP A 186 5.97 -10.36 17.07
C ASP A 186 5.00 -9.46 16.29
N TRP A 187 3.83 -9.18 16.83
CA TRP A 187 2.89 -8.22 16.25
C TRP A 187 3.30 -6.78 16.61
N MET A 188 3.96 -6.09 15.68
CA MET A 188 4.58 -4.78 15.95
C MET A 188 3.88 -3.63 15.23
N GLU A 189 3.81 -2.49 15.93
CA GLU A 189 3.31 -1.23 15.38
C GLU A 189 4.40 -0.49 14.59
N PHE A 190 4.05 0.04 13.43
CA PHE A 190 4.92 0.84 12.57
C PHE A 190 4.28 2.18 12.18
N TYR A 191 5.12 3.16 11.93
CA TYR A 191 4.74 4.52 11.55
C TYR A 191 5.28 4.88 10.16
N ASN A 192 4.47 5.56 9.36
CA ASN A 192 5.00 6.32 8.23
C ASN A 192 5.64 7.61 8.74
N PHE A 193 6.58 8.15 7.99
CA PHE A 193 7.39 9.28 8.42
C PHE A 193 7.94 10.04 7.21
N LEU A 194 8.13 11.35 7.35
CA LEU A 194 8.72 12.20 6.32
C LEU A 194 10.21 11.87 6.15
N GLU A 195 10.95 11.91 7.26
CA GLU A 195 12.34 11.49 7.39
C GLU A 195 12.64 11.06 8.83
N LYS A 196 13.77 10.39 9.03
CA LYS A 196 14.26 10.04 10.37
C LYS A 196 15.05 11.22 10.93
N ALA A 197 14.93 11.45 12.23
CA ALA A 197 15.65 12.49 12.93
C ALA A 197 16.84 11.88 13.67
N ASP A 198 17.84 11.41 12.91
CA ASP A 198 18.97 10.62 13.44
C ASP A 198 19.79 11.33 14.54
N ALA A 199 19.73 12.67 14.58
CA ALA A 199 20.36 13.47 15.64
C ALA A 199 19.65 13.34 17.00
N LEU A 200 18.37 12.96 17.02
CA LEU A 200 17.54 12.80 18.22
C LEU A 200 17.50 11.32 18.62
N THR A 201 18.55 10.87 19.29
CA THR A 201 18.79 9.44 19.56
C THR A 201 18.06 8.89 20.78
N THR A 202 17.25 9.70 21.48
CA THR A 202 16.50 9.26 22.66
C THR A 202 15.07 9.73 22.59
N GLN A 203 14.16 8.97 23.20
CA GLN A 203 12.75 9.32 23.31
C GLN A 203 12.54 10.72 23.91
N ALA A 204 13.23 11.01 25.02
CA ALA A 204 13.13 12.32 25.68
C ALA A 204 13.60 13.48 24.78
N ALA A 205 14.67 13.28 23.99
CA ALA A 205 15.11 14.30 23.04
C ALA A 205 14.06 14.52 21.93
N CYS A 206 13.47 13.43 21.42
CA CYS A 206 12.43 13.49 20.41
C CYS A 206 11.17 14.23 20.89
N GLU A 207 10.71 13.91 22.09
CA GLU A 207 9.52 14.51 22.70
C GLU A 207 9.72 16.00 23.03
N ASN A 208 10.93 16.39 23.45
CA ASN A 208 11.26 17.78 23.72
C ASN A 208 11.37 18.63 22.45
N GLU A 209 11.78 18.05 21.32
CA GLU A 209 11.86 18.75 20.03
C GLU A 209 10.49 18.86 19.34
N ASN A 210 9.51 18.07 19.77
CA ASN A 210 8.19 18.05 19.17
C ASN A 210 7.48 19.42 19.24
N GLY A 211 7.13 19.96 18.07
CA GLY A 211 6.48 21.25 17.91
C GLY A 211 7.43 22.45 17.78
N VAL A 212 8.74 22.25 17.97
CA VAL A 212 9.74 23.29 17.72
C VAL A 212 9.75 23.64 16.24
N ASP A 213 9.72 24.94 15.92
CA ASP A 213 9.62 25.48 14.56
C ASP A 213 8.45 24.92 13.72
N GLY A 214 7.40 24.40 14.38
CA GLY A 214 6.24 23.81 13.73
C GLY A 214 6.49 22.40 13.16
N VAL A 215 7.61 21.75 13.50
CA VAL A 215 7.90 20.37 13.10
C VAL A 215 7.33 19.41 14.12
N ARG A 216 6.57 18.41 13.67
CA ARG A 216 6.04 17.36 14.54
C ARG A 216 6.95 16.14 14.53
N TYR A 217 7.32 15.69 15.71
CA TYR A 217 8.14 14.50 15.92
C TYR A 217 7.34 13.42 16.64
N ILE A 218 7.61 12.15 16.28
CA ILE A 218 7.07 10.97 16.94
C ILE A 218 8.22 10.02 17.28
N TRP A 219 8.20 9.43 18.47
CA TRP A 219 9.11 8.34 18.82
C TRP A 219 8.43 7.01 18.52
N GLY A 220 8.96 6.25 17.57
CA GLY A 220 8.33 5.01 17.12
C GLY A 220 9.17 4.22 16.12
N ARG A 221 8.66 3.06 15.70
CA ARG A 221 9.29 2.22 14.68
C ARG A 221 8.95 2.77 13.29
N PRO A 222 9.92 3.24 12.48
CA PRO A 222 9.62 3.59 11.11
C PRO A 222 9.21 2.33 10.38
N TYR A 223 8.35 2.50 9.36
CA TYR A 223 7.93 1.39 8.52
C TYR A 223 9.14 0.53 8.10
N ARG A 224 9.09 -0.76 8.50
CA ARG A 224 10.05 -1.82 8.23
C ARG A 224 11.35 -1.86 9.06
N GLU A 225 11.47 -1.05 10.10
CA GLU A 225 12.59 -1.17 11.04
C GLU A 225 12.06 -1.38 12.45
N ILE A 226 12.55 -2.42 13.12
CA ILE A 226 12.04 -2.85 14.43
C ILE A 226 12.55 -1.98 15.59
N THR A 227 13.56 -1.14 15.32
CA THR A 227 14.16 -0.23 16.31
C THR A 227 13.39 1.08 16.34
N GLU A 228 12.91 1.44 17.53
CA GLU A 228 12.31 2.75 17.76
C GLU A 228 13.35 3.86 17.63
N GLN A 229 12.93 4.94 16.99
CA GLN A 229 13.76 6.12 16.78
C GLN A 229 12.86 7.36 16.61
N CYS A 230 13.49 8.53 16.55
CA CYS A 230 12.75 9.76 16.35
C CYS A 230 12.44 9.97 14.87
N LEU A 231 11.17 10.22 14.55
CA LEU A 231 10.68 10.37 13.19
C LEU A 231 10.03 11.73 13.02
N VAL A 232 10.27 12.39 11.89
CA VAL A 232 9.50 13.56 11.47
C VAL A 232 8.15 13.06 10.96
N ALA A 233 7.08 13.44 11.62
CA ALA A 233 5.75 12.95 11.30
C ALA A 233 5.20 13.55 10.01
N LEU A 234 4.35 12.80 9.31
CA LEU A 234 3.63 13.26 8.12
C LEU A 234 2.30 13.86 8.51
N ASP A 235 1.90 14.92 7.83
CA ASP A 235 0.55 15.47 7.99
C ASP A 235 -0.50 14.60 7.32
N ALA A 236 -1.75 14.75 7.79
CA ALA A 236 -2.90 14.15 7.14
C ALA A 236 -2.94 14.63 5.67
N PRO A 237 -3.28 13.75 4.72
CA PRO A 237 -3.38 14.15 3.34
C PRO A 237 -4.49 15.17 3.13
N ASP A 238 -4.34 16.03 2.12
CA ASP A 238 -5.42 16.90 1.69
C ASP A 238 -6.60 16.04 1.21
N CYS A 239 -7.83 16.40 1.57
CA CYS A 239 -9.01 15.77 1.00
C CYS A 239 -9.94 16.79 0.38
N MET A 240 -10.29 16.57 -0.88
CA MET A 240 -11.10 17.50 -1.66
C MET A 240 -12.00 16.77 -2.65
N GLU A 241 -12.94 17.48 -3.25
CA GLU A 241 -13.82 16.91 -4.27
C GLU A 241 -13.04 16.69 -5.56
N ALA A 242 -13.22 15.52 -6.19
CA ALA A 242 -12.67 15.21 -7.49
C ALA A 242 -13.21 16.19 -8.56
N PRO A 243 -12.34 16.88 -9.32
CA PRO A 243 -12.81 17.75 -10.38
C PRO A 243 -13.60 16.96 -11.42
N TRP A 244 -14.82 17.41 -11.71
CA TRP A 244 -15.64 16.77 -12.74
C TRP A 244 -14.97 16.89 -14.12
N SER A 245 -14.79 15.77 -14.79
CA SER A 245 -14.33 15.66 -16.18
C SER A 245 -15.28 14.74 -16.93
N ARG A 246 -15.44 14.98 -18.24
CA ARG A 246 -16.12 14.02 -19.11
C ARG A 246 -15.19 12.84 -19.42
N ASP A 247 -15.80 11.69 -19.65
CA ASP A 247 -15.10 10.51 -20.14
C ASP A 247 -14.37 10.83 -21.44
N ASN A 248 -13.14 10.35 -21.58
CA ASN A 248 -12.31 10.52 -22.78
C ASN A 248 -12.05 11.99 -23.19
N HIS A 249 -11.99 12.93 -22.24
CA HIS A 249 -11.67 14.35 -22.49
C HIS A 249 -10.27 14.75 -22.00
N LEU A 250 -9.34 13.80 -21.91
CA LEU A 250 -7.94 14.02 -21.51
C LEU A 250 -7.78 14.73 -20.15
N GLY A 251 -8.73 14.53 -19.23
CA GLY A 251 -8.75 15.18 -17.93
C GLY A 251 -9.16 16.66 -17.95
N ASN A 252 -9.77 17.13 -19.04
CA ASN A 252 -10.33 18.48 -19.07
C ASN A 252 -11.63 18.55 -18.26
N SER A 253 -11.61 19.43 -17.27
CA SER A 253 -12.78 19.78 -16.47
C SER A 253 -13.83 20.52 -17.31
N ARG A 254 -15.01 20.78 -16.72
CA ARG A 254 -16.13 21.47 -17.37
C ARG A 254 -15.75 22.81 -18.03
N GLY A 255 -14.70 23.48 -17.53
CA GLY A 255 -14.17 24.73 -18.09
C GLY A 255 -13.25 24.57 -19.31
N GLY A 256 -13.05 23.35 -19.81
CA GLY A 256 -12.10 23.06 -20.89
C GLY A 256 -10.63 23.19 -20.47
N GLN A 257 -10.37 23.28 -19.16
CA GLN A 257 -9.03 23.34 -18.58
C GLN A 257 -8.70 21.99 -17.92
N PRO A 258 -7.43 21.55 -17.97
CA PRO A 258 -7.00 20.34 -17.26
C PRO A 258 -7.32 20.41 -15.77
N SER A 259 -7.76 19.29 -15.19
CA SER A 259 -7.83 19.11 -13.75
C SER A 259 -6.46 19.36 -13.12
N ARG A 260 -6.43 20.10 -12.01
CA ARG A 260 -5.19 20.53 -11.37
C ARG A 260 -5.26 20.36 -9.87
N TYR A 261 -4.12 20.06 -9.28
CA TYR A 261 -3.87 20.10 -7.85
C TYR A 261 -2.54 20.83 -7.62
N THR A 262 -2.50 21.70 -6.62
CA THR A 262 -1.30 22.44 -6.25
C THR A 262 -0.72 21.80 -5.01
N TRP A 263 0.35 21.03 -5.19
CA TRP A 263 1.06 20.40 -4.09
C TRP A 263 2.10 21.35 -3.50
N THR A 264 2.06 21.52 -2.18
CA THR A 264 3.18 22.12 -1.43
C THR A 264 4.13 21.01 -1.02
N ILE A 265 5.33 21.00 -1.61
CA ILE A 265 6.37 20.01 -1.28
C ILE A 265 6.72 20.15 0.21
N PRO A 266 6.73 19.06 0.99
CA PRO A 266 7.08 19.11 2.41
C PRO A 266 8.53 19.55 2.58
N LYS A 267 8.77 20.36 3.61
CA LYS A 267 10.13 20.71 4.02
C LYS A 267 10.71 19.57 4.85
N PHE A 268 11.86 19.04 4.45
CA PHE A 268 12.65 18.09 5.23
C PHE A 268 13.55 18.86 6.21
N PRO A 269 13.34 18.76 7.54
CA PRO A 269 14.23 19.33 8.55
C PRO A 269 15.74 19.13 8.34
N SER A 270 16.17 17.98 7.81
CA SER A 270 17.58 17.68 7.52
C SER A 270 18.21 18.66 6.52
N ASN A 271 17.41 19.24 5.61
CA ASN A 271 17.85 19.94 4.40
C ASN A 271 18.72 19.08 3.47
N ASN A 272 18.68 17.75 3.62
CA ASN A 272 19.38 16.85 2.72
C ASN A 272 18.70 16.85 1.35
N LEU A 273 19.48 16.55 0.32
CA LEU A 273 18.93 16.38 -1.03
C LEU A 273 18.05 15.12 -1.03
N MET A 274 16.85 15.23 -1.58
CA MET A 274 15.90 14.12 -1.65
C MET A 274 15.64 13.74 -3.10
N ARG A 275 15.64 12.43 -3.36
CA ARG A 275 15.16 11.82 -4.59
C ARG A 275 13.78 11.24 -4.35
N CYS A 276 12.80 11.62 -5.17
CA CYS A 276 11.42 11.24 -4.97
C CYS A 276 10.77 10.60 -6.20
N ALA A 277 9.86 9.67 -5.96
CA ALA A 277 8.92 9.13 -6.95
C ALA A 277 7.50 9.62 -6.62
N MET A 278 6.71 9.87 -7.65
CA MET A 278 5.29 10.25 -7.53
C MET A 278 4.41 9.19 -8.17
N ARG A 279 3.28 8.89 -7.52
CA ARG A 279 2.28 7.93 -7.98
C ARG A 279 0.89 8.57 -7.95
N LEU A 280 0.14 8.33 -9.03
CA LEU A 280 -1.28 8.67 -9.12
C LEU A 280 -2.08 7.38 -9.24
N ARG A 281 -3.08 7.24 -8.38
CA ARG A 281 -4.06 6.15 -8.40
C ARG A 281 -5.41 6.69 -8.80
N TYR A 282 -6.13 5.95 -9.61
CA TYR A 282 -7.52 6.22 -9.92
C TYR A 282 -8.34 4.97 -9.59
N ASN A 283 -9.16 5.09 -8.55
CA ASN A 283 -10.08 4.05 -8.11
C ASN A 283 -11.45 4.37 -8.69
N ILE A 284 -11.83 3.60 -9.70
CA ILE A 284 -13.09 3.77 -10.41
C ILE A 284 -14.10 2.79 -9.82
N SER A 285 -15.25 3.30 -9.40
CA SER A 285 -16.40 2.48 -9.02
C SER A 285 -17.63 2.88 -9.84
N THR A 286 -18.61 1.99 -9.82
CA THR A 286 -19.94 2.25 -10.36
C THR A 286 -20.95 2.22 -9.23
N ASP A 287 -22.11 2.83 -9.45
CA ASP A 287 -23.21 2.84 -8.49
C ASP A 287 -23.96 1.50 -8.45
N ASP A 288 -23.46 0.48 -9.15
CA ASP A 288 -24.08 -0.85 -9.25
C ASP A 288 -23.95 -1.66 -7.95
N TYR A 289 -23.06 -1.25 -7.04
CA TYR A 289 -22.89 -1.81 -5.70
C TYR A 289 -22.32 -0.75 -4.77
N ASP A 290 -22.38 -0.97 -3.46
CA ASP A 290 -21.78 -0.09 -2.46
C ASP A 290 -20.33 -0.51 -2.19
N PRO A 291 -19.30 0.22 -2.69
CA PRO A 291 -17.92 -0.19 -2.53
C PRO A 291 -17.44 -0.14 -1.07
N MET A 292 -18.08 0.69 -0.22
CA MET A 292 -17.73 0.84 1.19
C MET A 292 -18.32 -0.25 2.08
N ASN A 293 -19.37 -0.92 1.63
CA ASN A 293 -20.03 -1.98 2.41
C ASN A 293 -19.95 -3.36 1.74
N THR A 294 -19.11 -3.50 0.71
CA THR A 294 -18.91 -4.75 0.00
C THR A 294 -17.61 -5.43 0.40
N ASN A 295 -17.71 -6.66 0.90
CA ASN A 295 -16.59 -7.45 1.41
C ASN A 295 -16.70 -8.91 0.95
N ALA A 296 -15.80 -9.78 1.43
CA ALA A 296 -15.74 -11.18 1.01
C ALA A 296 -17.02 -11.98 1.29
N SER A 297 -17.83 -11.58 2.28
CA SER A 297 -19.12 -12.23 2.56
C SER A 297 -20.12 -12.08 1.43
N GLN A 298 -19.87 -11.21 0.45
CA GLN A 298 -20.69 -11.01 -0.75
C GLN A 298 -20.03 -11.59 -2.01
N ASN A 299 -18.95 -12.35 -1.90
CA ASN A 299 -18.35 -13.05 -3.04
C ASN A 299 -19.32 -14.08 -3.63
N GLN A 300 -19.08 -14.48 -4.89
CA GLN A 300 -19.86 -15.54 -5.52
C GLN A 300 -19.55 -16.88 -4.87
N ASP A 301 -20.58 -17.59 -4.43
CA ASP A 301 -20.49 -18.93 -3.87
C ASP A 301 -21.56 -19.82 -4.52
N VAL A 302 -21.08 -20.75 -5.35
CA VAL A 302 -21.94 -21.66 -6.11
C VAL A 302 -22.56 -22.76 -5.25
N GLU A 303 -21.96 -23.08 -4.09
CA GLU A 303 -22.45 -24.12 -3.19
C GLU A 303 -23.64 -23.63 -2.38
N THR A 304 -23.57 -22.39 -1.89
CA THR A 304 -24.68 -21.73 -1.17
C THR A 304 -25.67 -21.04 -2.10
N GLY A 305 -25.36 -20.93 -3.40
CA GLY A 305 -26.16 -20.23 -4.38
C GLY A 305 -26.06 -18.70 -4.28
N GLN A 306 -25.07 -18.19 -3.55
CA GLN A 306 -24.83 -16.77 -3.39
C GLN A 306 -24.26 -16.17 -4.69
N VAL A 307 -24.91 -15.13 -5.18
CA VAL A 307 -24.49 -14.41 -6.38
C VAL A 307 -23.82 -13.11 -5.97
N SER A 308 -22.61 -12.87 -6.48
CA SER A 308 -21.87 -11.63 -6.23
C SER A 308 -22.63 -10.41 -6.79
N PRO A 309 -22.65 -9.26 -6.10
CA PRO A 309 -23.30 -8.02 -6.58
C PRO A 309 -22.77 -7.56 -7.94
N VAL A 310 -21.50 -7.82 -8.21
CA VAL A 310 -20.87 -7.61 -9.51
C VAL A 310 -20.13 -8.86 -9.93
N GLN A 311 -20.21 -9.21 -11.19
CA GLN A 311 -19.35 -10.22 -11.80
C GLN A 311 -18.20 -9.51 -12.54
N GLN A 312 -17.22 -10.24 -13.06
CA GLN A 312 -16.07 -9.66 -13.77
C GLN A 312 -16.49 -8.60 -14.79
N ASN A 313 -15.61 -7.60 -15.05
CA ASN A 313 -15.80 -6.44 -15.95
C ASN A 313 -16.96 -6.59 -16.94
N PRO A 314 -18.21 -6.31 -16.51
CA PRO A 314 -19.37 -6.66 -17.32
C PRO A 314 -19.35 -5.77 -18.55
N TYR A 315 -19.71 -6.34 -19.70
CA TYR A 315 -20.03 -5.53 -20.86
C TYR A 315 -21.35 -4.84 -20.59
N VAL A 316 -21.29 -3.57 -20.19
CA VAL A 316 -22.49 -2.76 -20.01
C VAL A 316 -22.85 -2.13 -21.35
N ASP A 317 -24.03 -2.47 -21.87
CA ASP A 317 -24.61 -1.82 -23.03
C ASP A 317 -25.12 -0.43 -22.61
N ILE A 318 -24.42 0.61 -23.03
CA ILE A 318 -24.71 2.01 -22.71
C ILE A 318 -25.64 2.68 -23.74
N GLY A 319 -26.30 1.91 -24.62
CA GLY A 319 -27.41 2.40 -25.44
C GLY A 319 -27.03 3.42 -26.53
N ALA A 320 -25.74 3.55 -26.85
CA ALA A 320 -25.25 4.33 -27.98
C ALA A 320 -24.31 3.47 -28.84
N ASP A 321 -24.82 2.97 -29.96
CA ASP A 321 -24.09 2.39 -31.08
C ASP A 321 -22.94 1.41 -30.73
N ASN A 322 -23.24 0.35 -29.98
CA ASN A 322 -22.41 -0.88 -29.88
C ASN A 322 -20.94 -0.69 -29.45
N VAL A 323 -20.61 0.31 -28.63
CA VAL A 323 -19.30 0.35 -27.95
C VAL A 323 -19.48 -0.05 -26.50
N PRO A 324 -19.23 -1.33 -26.13
CA PRO A 324 -19.41 -1.74 -24.75
C PRO A 324 -18.29 -1.18 -23.88
N LEU A 325 -18.65 -0.52 -22.77
CA LEU A 325 -17.70 0.01 -21.80
C LEU A 325 -17.26 -1.13 -20.88
N ARG A 326 -15.97 -1.46 -20.87
CA ARG A 326 -15.40 -2.41 -19.92
C ARG A 326 -15.03 -1.68 -18.63
N LEU A 327 -15.81 -1.92 -17.57
CA LEU A 327 -15.60 -1.28 -16.27
C LEU A 327 -14.71 -2.15 -15.39
N ALA A 328 -13.55 -1.63 -15.00
CA ALA A 328 -12.71 -2.23 -13.95
C ALA A 328 -13.06 -1.55 -12.62
N SER A 329 -14.08 -2.06 -11.93
CA SER A 329 -14.52 -1.51 -10.64
C SER A 329 -13.56 -1.91 -9.52
N THR A 330 -13.06 -0.96 -8.71
CA THR A 330 -12.25 -1.27 -7.52
C THR A 330 -13.11 -1.16 -6.26
N PRO A 331 -13.22 -2.23 -5.45
CA PRO A 331 -13.88 -2.16 -4.15
C PRO A 331 -13.03 -1.36 -3.15
N HIS A 332 -13.70 -0.84 -2.12
CA HIS A 332 -13.03 -0.18 -1.00
C HIS A 332 -12.56 -1.21 0.02
N SER A 333 -11.45 -0.91 0.70
CA SER A 333 -11.03 -1.68 1.87
C SER A 333 -11.83 -1.22 3.08
N THR A 334 -12.95 -1.87 3.36
CA THR A 334 -13.54 -1.79 4.70
C THR A 334 -12.91 -2.90 5.51
N VAL A 335 -12.11 -2.53 6.51
CA VAL A 335 -11.36 -3.48 7.34
C VAL A 335 -12.34 -4.39 8.07
N VAL A 336 -12.59 -5.57 7.52
CA VAL A 336 -13.25 -6.66 8.24
C VAL A 336 -12.11 -7.50 8.83
N HIS A 337 -11.75 -7.23 10.08
CA HIS A 337 -10.90 -8.12 10.86
C HIS A 337 -11.64 -9.46 11.01
N SER A 338 -11.35 -10.43 10.14
CA SER A 338 -11.82 -11.80 10.36
C SER A 338 -10.93 -12.47 11.39
N LYS A 339 -11.55 -12.88 12.52
CA LYS A 339 -11.00 -13.43 13.77
C LYS A 339 -10.53 -12.38 14.79
N THR A 340 -11.48 -11.97 15.63
CA THR A 340 -11.31 -11.56 17.04
C THR A 340 -9.97 -10.93 17.44
N ASP A 341 -9.76 -9.65 17.13
CA ASP A 341 -8.82 -8.84 17.89
C ASP A 341 -9.54 -8.25 19.12
N PRO A 342 -9.04 -8.49 20.35
CA PRO A 342 -9.51 -7.77 21.52
C PRO A 342 -9.08 -6.30 21.41
N THR A 343 -10.05 -5.39 21.51
CA THR A 343 -9.83 -3.95 21.62
C THR A 343 -8.76 -3.63 22.68
N PRO A 344 -7.79 -2.73 22.41
CA PRO A 344 -6.92 -2.22 23.47
C PRO A 344 -7.76 -1.47 24.49
N SER A 345 -7.77 -1.94 25.72
CA SER A 345 -8.30 -1.17 26.85
C SER A 345 -7.34 -0.01 27.12
N TYR A 346 -7.86 1.22 27.00
CA TYR A 346 -7.22 2.45 27.47
C TYR A 346 -6.85 2.41 28.95
#